data_AF-A0A5D3WM22-F1
#
_entry.id   AF-A0A5D3WM22-F1
#
_cell.length_a   1.000
_cell.length_b   1.000
_cell.length_c   1.000
_cell.angle_alpha   90.00
_cell.angle_beta   90.00
_cell.angle_gamma   90.00
#
_symmetry.space_group_name_H-M   'P 1'
#
loop_
_entity.id
_entity.type
_entity.pdbx_description
1 polymer ?
#
loop_
_entity_poly.entity_id
_entity_poly.type
_entity_poly.pdbx_seq_one_letter_code
_entity_poly.pdbx_strand_id
1 'polypeptide(L)'
;MDPVVHLDPTLCRQCGGLCCQGHPGVWSDPERFATLFFAGRAFRREELEARLEGLQLELRDYSGVAVPAPKSTDSGCIFLQPGGCRLDPAVRPCQCLGLEPDLDTLMTGELHCRMPSHLGYDRVRSNWQNYWQKQKTYLR
;
A
#
# COMPACT_ATOMS: atom_id res chain seq x y z
N MET A 1 -3.05 -4.46 19.33
CA MET A 1 -2.28 -3.22 19.06
C MET A 1 -1.63 -3.42 17.72
N ASP A 2 -2.09 -2.71 16.70
CA ASP A 2 -1.43 -2.73 15.41
C ASP A 2 0.01 -2.23 15.57
N PRO A 3 0.99 -2.83 14.88
CA PRO A 3 2.32 -2.25 14.84
C PRO A 3 2.19 -0.83 14.29
N VAL A 4 2.59 0.15 15.09
CA VAL A 4 2.63 1.54 14.67
C VAL A 4 3.62 1.63 13.52
N VAL A 5 3.10 1.74 12.30
CA VAL A 5 3.93 1.90 11.12
C VAL A 5 4.45 3.34 11.13
N HIS A 6 5.73 3.51 11.45
CA HIS A 6 6.34 4.81 11.64
C HIS A 6 6.95 5.30 10.32
N LEU A 7 6.41 6.41 9.80
CA LEU A 7 6.99 7.11 8.66
C LEU A 7 7.97 8.17 9.16
N ASP A 8 9.23 8.12 8.70
CA ASP A 8 10.14 9.26 8.79
C ASP A 8 9.94 10.18 7.56
N PRO A 9 9.31 11.36 7.73
CA PRO A 9 9.02 12.26 6.62
C PRO A 9 10.27 12.91 6.02
N THR A 10 11.35 13.05 6.80
CA THR A 10 12.61 13.63 6.35
C THR A 10 13.33 12.63 5.45
N LEU A 11 13.47 11.38 5.90
CA LEU A 11 14.07 10.31 5.09
C LEU A 11 13.25 10.02 3.83
N CYS A 12 11.92 10.02 3.93
CA CYS A 12 11.05 9.85 2.76
C CYS A 12 11.27 10.94 1.70
N ARG A 13 11.47 12.19 2.13
CA ARG A 13 11.79 13.31 1.22
C ARG A 13 13.18 13.17 0.63
N GLN A 14 14.19 12.79 1.43
CA GLN A 14 15.57 12.59 0.97
C GLN A 14 15.69 11.42 -0.02
N CYS A 15 14.89 10.37 0.16
CA CYS A 15 14.77 9.25 -0.77
C CYS A 15 14.18 9.68 -2.13
N GLY A 16 13.54 10.86 -2.25
CA GLY A 16 13.00 11.34 -3.53
C GLY A 16 11.92 10.43 -4.14
N GLY A 17 11.36 9.52 -3.34
CA GLY A 17 10.41 8.51 -3.80
C GLY A 17 11.01 7.30 -4.50
N LEU A 18 12.32 7.09 -4.44
CA LEU A 18 12.97 5.92 -5.04
C LEU A 18 12.27 4.61 -4.57
N CYS A 19 11.85 4.49 -3.28
CA CYS A 19 11.17 3.26 -2.84
C CYS A 19 9.82 3.06 -3.55
N CYS A 20 9.12 4.15 -3.88
CA CYS A 20 7.83 4.15 -4.58
C CYS A 20 7.98 3.97 -6.10
N GLN A 21 9.17 4.17 -6.66
CA GLN A 21 9.48 3.89 -8.07
C GLN A 21 9.68 2.39 -8.29
N GLY A 22 10.46 1.73 -7.43
CA GLY A 22 10.74 0.30 -7.54
C GLY A 22 9.59 -0.59 -7.06
N HIS A 23 8.87 -0.18 -6.01
CA HIS A 23 7.81 -0.99 -5.44
C HIS A 23 6.66 -0.15 -4.87
N PRO A 24 5.63 0.20 -5.67
CA PRO A 24 4.46 0.88 -5.14
C PRO A 24 3.82 0.00 -4.07
N GLY A 25 3.75 0.49 -2.83
CA GLY A 25 3.25 -0.30 -1.71
C GLY A 25 1.75 -0.58 -1.80
N VAL A 26 1.29 -1.62 -1.11
CA VAL A 26 -0.14 -1.96 -1.01
C VAL A 26 -0.74 -1.64 0.36
N TRP A 27 -2.05 -1.47 0.41
CA TRP A 27 -2.76 -1.45 1.70
C TRP A 27 -2.83 -2.89 2.21
N SER A 28 -1.97 -3.24 3.16
CA SER A 28 -1.85 -4.61 3.70
C SER A 28 -3.00 -5.02 4.63
N ASP A 29 -3.75 -4.05 5.13
CA ASP A 29 -4.83 -4.22 6.07
C ASP A 29 -6.18 -3.83 5.45
N PRO A 30 -7.08 -4.79 5.19
CA PRO A 30 -8.41 -4.55 4.67
C PRO A 30 -9.30 -3.68 5.58
N GLU A 31 -9.13 -3.75 6.91
CA GLU A 31 -9.96 -3.00 7.87
C GLU A 31 -9.58 -1.52 7.88
N ARG A 32 -8.27 -1.21 7.89
CA ARG A 32 -7.79 0.14 7.64
C ARG A 32 -8.22 0.66 6.28
N PHE A 33 -8.14 -0.16 5.23
CA PHE A 33 -8.60 0.24 3.89
C PHE A 33 -10.10 0.56 3.87
N ALA A 34 -10.93 -0.26 4.52
CA ALA A 34 -12.36 0.00 4.70
C ALA A 34 -12.60 1.33 5.43
N THR A 35 -11.83 1.61 6.49
CA THR A 35 -11.91 2.86 7.24
C THR A 35 -11.64 4.07 6.34
N LEU A 36 -10.58 4.01 5.54
CA LEU A 36 -10.14 5.10 4.69
C LEU A 36 -11.08 5.37 3.50
N PHE A 37 -11.53 4.33 2.81
CA PHE A 37 -12.23 4.49 1.52
C PHE A 37 -13.71 4.16 1.57
N PHE A 38 -14.17 3.51 2.65
CA PHE A 38 -15.54 3.00 2.80
C PHE A 38 -16.16 3.41 4.15
N ALA A 39 -15.61 4.40 4.86
CA ALA A 39 -16.11 4.86 6.17
C ALA A 39 -16.26 3.73 7.20
N GLY A 40 -15.34 2.74 7.14
CA GLY A 40 -15.27 1.62 8.08
C GLY A 40 -16.23 0.48 7.77
N ARG A 41 -17.09 0.60 6.75
CA ARG A 41 -18.01 -0.48 6.39
C ARG A 41 -17.31 -1.58 5.58
N ALA A 42 -17.78 -2.80 5.75
CA ALA A 42 -17.44 -3.89 4.85
C ALA A 42 -17.92 -3.58 3.41
N PHE A 43 -17.12 -3.99 2.44
CA PHE A 43 -17.35 -3.73 1.02
C PHE A 43 -17.00 -4.96 0.19
N ARG A 44 -17.67 -5.10 -0.95
CA ARG A 44 -17.48 -6.21 -1.87
C ARG A 44 -16.42 -5.89 -2.93
N ARG A 45 -15.88 -6.92 -3.56
CA ARG A 45 -14.86 -6.77 -4.60
C ARG A 45 -15.38 -5.94 -5.78
N GLU A 46 -16.60 -6.22 -6.23
CA GLU A 46 -17.23 -5.54 -7.37
C GLU A 46 -17.43 -4.05 -7.08
N GLU A 47 -17.73 -3.73 -5.82
CA GLU A 47 -17.88 -2.35 -5.38
C GLU A 47 -16.55 -1.59 -5.34
N LEU A 48 -15.47 -2.26 -4.92
CA LEU A 48 -14.14 -1.69 -5.03
C LEU A 48 -13.75 -1.48 -6.49
N GLU A 49 -13.96 -2.48 -7.35
CA GLU A 49 -13.65 -2.42 -8.78
C GLU A 49 -14.33 -1.23 -9.48
N ALA A 50 -15.60 -0.97 -9.16
CA ALA A 50 -16.34 0.19 -9.68
C ALA A 50 -15.76 1.56 -9.25
N ARG A 51 -14.94 1.61 -8.20
CA ARG A 51 -14.37 2.86 -7.63
C ARG A 51 -12.89 3.04 -7.94
N LEU A 52 -12.20 2.02 -8.45
CA LEU A 52 -10.73 2.04 -8.66
C LEU A 52 -10.27 3.26 -9.46
N GLU A 53 -10.96 3.58 -10.55
CA GLU A 53 -10.59 4.72 -11.41
C GLU A 53 -10.65 6.04 -10.64
N GLY A 54 -11.77 6.31 -9.97
CA GLY A 54 -11.96 7.54 -9.19
C GLY A 54 -11.01 7.66 -8.00
N LEU A 55 -10.54 6.52 -7.47
CA LEU A 55 -9.56 6.48 -6.38
C LEU A 55 -8.11 6.45 -6.87
N GLN A 56 -7.88 6.37 -8.19
CA GLN A 56 -6.54 6.22 -8.79
C GLN A 56 -5.80 4.98 -8.28
N LEU A 57 -6.54 3.88 -8.09
CA LEU A 57 -6.05 2.61 -7.59
C LEU A 57 -6.13 1.51 -8.65
N GLU A 58 -5.40 0.42 -8.42
CA GLU A 58 -5.46 -0.83 -9.15
C GLU A 58 -5.57 -2.02 -8.18
N LEU A 59 -5.96 -3.20 -8.68
CA LEU A 59 -5.90 -4.45 -7.93
C LEU A 59 -4.67 -5.23 -8.38
N ARG A 60 -3.66 -5.32 -7.51
CA ARG A 60 -2.47 -6.14 -7.74
C ARG A 60 -2.75 -7.59 -7.34
N ASP A 61 -2.26 -8.53 -8.14
CA ASP A 61 -2.40 -9.96 -7.84
C ASP A 61 -1.29 -10.44 -6.88
N TYR A 62 -1.72 -10.96 -5.74
CA TYR A 62 -0.87 -11.64 -4.75
C TYR A 62 -1.18 -13.14 -4.76
N SER A 63 -0.77 -13.83 -5.82
CA SER A 63 -0.99 -15.27 -6.04
C SER A 63 -2.48 -15.65 -5.99
N GLY A 64 -3.28 -15.01 -6.85
CA GLY A 64 -4.73 -15.17 -6.95
C GLY A 64 -5.54 -14.34 -5.96
N VAL A 65 -4.90 -13.48 -5.16
CA VAL A 65 -5.55 -12.59 -4.19
C VAL A 65 -5.43 -11.16 -4.66
N ALA A 66 -6.57 -10.54 -4.96
CA ALA A 66 -6.62 -9.13 -5.35
C ALA A 66 -6.35 -8.23 -4.14
N VAL A 67 -5.34 -7.37 -4.26
CA VAL A 67 -4.93 -6.43 -3.21
C VAL A 67 -4.93 -5.01 -3.79
N PRO A 68 -5.61 -4.04 -3.16
CA PRO A 68 -5.59 -2.66 -3.62
C PRO A 68 -4.18 -2.07 -3.51
N ALA A 69 -3.76 -1.44 -4.58
CA ALA A 69 -2.50 -0.73 -4.73
C ALA A 69 -2.75 0.61 -5.42
N PRO A 70 -1.90 1.62 -5.23
CA PRO A 70 -1.86 2.76 -6.13
C PRO A 70 -1.64 2.30 -7.58
N LYS A 71 -2.23 3.01 -8.55
CA LYS A 71 -1.88 2.76 -9.96
C LYS A 71 -0.38 2.93 -10.19
N SER A 72 0.18 2.01 -10.96
CA SER A 72 1.56 2.05 -11.42
C SER A 72 1.66 2.85 -12.72
N THR A 73 2.74 3.62 -12.88
CA THR A 73 3.09 4.41 -14.06
C THR A 73 4.55 4.13 -14.44
N ASP A 74 4.98 4.57 -15.62
CA ASP A 74 6.37 4.38 -16.08
C ASP A 74 7.42 4.99 -15.15
N SER A 75 7.03 5.98 -14.34
CA SER A 75 7.88 6.65 -13.36
C SER A 75 7.61 6.23 -11.91
N GLY A 76 6.87 5.14 -11.70
CA GLY A 76 6.51 4.62 -10.38
C GLY A 76 5.04 4.81 -10.01
N CYS A 77 4.75 4.95 -8.73
CA CYS A 77 3.39 5.17 -8.24
C CYS A 77 2.76 6.48 -8.78
N ILE A 78 1.47 6.45 -9.15
CA ILE A 78 0.69 7.61 -9.60
C ILE A 78 0.64 8.79 -8.61
N PHE A 79 0.92 8.55 -7.33
CA PHE A 79 0.96 9.59 -6.30
C PHE A 79 2.37 10.17 -6.08
N LEU A 80 3.39 9.66 -6.75
CA LEU A 80 4.73 10.23 -6.72
C LEU A 80 4.80 11.43 -7.67
N GLN A 81 5.38 12.53 -7.18
CA GLN A 81 5.60 13.77 -7.92
C GLN A 81 7.02 14.27 -7.65
N PRO A 82 7.55 15.25 -8.40
CA PRO A 82 8.90 15.79 -8.18
C PRO A 82 9.14 16.32 -6.75
N GLY A 83 8.10 16.79 -6.07
CA GLY A 83 8.14 17.23 -4.67
C GLY A 83 7.95 16.11 -3.62
N GLY A 84 7.85 14.85 -4.05
CA GLY A 84 7.56 13.69 -3.21
C GLY A 84 6.15 13.15 -3.36
N CYS A 85 5.73 12.29 -2.43
CA CYS A 85 4.42 11.65 -2.46
C CYS A 85 3.30 12.64 -2.10
N ARG A 86 2.28 12.75 -2.96
CA ARG A 86 1.11 13.64 -2.76
C ARG A 86 0.07 13.09 -1.78
N LEU A 87 0.18 11.81 -1.38
CA LEU A 87 -0.73 11.25 -0.38
C LEU A 87 -0.36 11.76 1.01
N ASP A 88 -1.37 12.16 1.77
CA ASP A 88 -1.23 12.39 3.21
C ASP A 88 -0.77 11.09 3.89
N PRO A 89 0.20 11.14 4.83
CA PRO A 89 0.65 9.96 5.56
C PRO A 89 -0.49 9.09 6.12
N ALA A 90 -1.57 9.68 6.62
CA ALA A 90 -2.70 8.96 7.19
C ALA A 90 -3.40 8.03 6.19
N VAL A 91 -3.38 8.37 4.90
CA VAL A 91 -4.06 7.60 3.84
C VAL A 91 -3.13 6.68 3.04
N ARG A 92 -1.80 6.79 3.24
CA ARG A 92 -0.82 6.03 2.49
C ARG A 92 -0.96 4.51 2.68
N PRO A 93 -0.61 3.71 1.65
CA PRO A 93 -0.49 2.26 1.79
C PRO A 93 0.41 1.88 2.97
N CYS A 94 0.07 0.80 3.68
CA CYS A 94 0.81 0.38 4.88
C CYS A 94 2.28 0.12 4.56
N GLN A 95 2.56 -0.52 3.42
CA GLN A 95 3.92 -0.76 2.95
C GLN A 95 4.69 0.54 2.72
N CYS A 96 4.06 1.58 2.15
CA CYS A 96 4.70 2.88 1.95
C CYS A 96 5.08 3.57 3.26
N LEU A 97 4.33 3.31 4.33
CA LEU A 97 4.61 3.87 5.66
C LEU A 97 5.71 3.10 6.38
N GLY A 98 5.84 1.79 6.11
CA GLY A 98 6.76 0.90 6.82
C GLY A 98 8.10 0.70 6.14
N LEU A 99 8.28 1.24 4.92
CA LEU A 99 9.56 1.18 4.23
C LEU A 99 10.58 2.05 4.96
N GLU A 100 11.62 1.39 5.46
CA GLU A 100 12.77 2.03 6.06
C GLU A 100 13.90 2.09 5.02
N PRO A 101 14.34 3.28 4.59
CA PRO A 101 15.50 3.41 3.71
C PRO A 101 16.76 2.90 4.41
N ASP A 102 17.56 2.11 3.71
CA ASP A 102 18.89 1.73 4.19
C ASP A 102 19.84 2.93 4.02
N LEU A 103 20.32 3.47 5.14
CA LEU A 103 21.17 4.66 5.15
C LEU A 103 22.48 4.44 4.37
N ASP A 104 22.98 3.20 4.35
CA ASP A 104 24.23 2.86 3.68
C ASP A 104 24.11 2.99 2.15
N THR A 105 22.91 2.76 1.60
CA THR A 105 22.69 2.82 0.14
C THR A 105 21.98 4.09 -0.30
N LEU A 106 21.35 4.81 0.62
CA LEU A 106 20.84 6.16 0.35
C LEU A 106 21.96 7.08 -0.19
N MET A 107 23.19 6.91 0.30
CA MET A 107 24.36 7.68 -0.12
C MET A 107 24.95 7.22 -1.47
N THR A 108 24.61 6.02 -1.95
CA THR A 108 25.11 5.47 -3.22
C THR A 108 24.18 5.74 -4.40
N GLY A 109 22.96 6.22 -4.13
CA GLY A 109 21.91 6.37 -5.14
C GLY A 109 21.20 5.05 -5.49
N GLU A 110 21.55 3.96 -4.82
CA GLU A 110 20.90 2.65 -4.98
C GLU A 110 19.87 2.40 -3.88
N LEU A 111 18.72 1.89 -4.29
CA LEU A 111 17.59 1.72 -3.40
C LEU A 111 17.60 0.36 -2.69
N HIS A 112 18.07 0.30 -1.45
CA HIS A 112 17.69 -0.78 -0.53
C HIS A 112 16.71 -0.21 0.49
N CYS A 113 15.41 -0.45 0.31
CA CYS A 113 14.41 -0.20 1.36
C CYS A 113 14.05 -1.55 1.98
N ARG A 114 14.08 -1.64 3.32
CA ARG A 114 13.71 -2.87 4.02
C ARG A 114 12.22 -2.85 4.32
N MET A 115 11.53 -3.93 3.98
CA MET A 115 10.12 -4.13 4.32
C MET A 115 10.02 -4.89 5.65
N PRO A 116 9.33 -4.36 6.66
CA PRO A 116 9.01 -5.11 7.87
C PRO A 116 8.26 -6.41 7.53
N SER A 117 8.62 -7.51 8.17
CA SER A 117 8.05 -8.84 7.87
C SER A 117 6.53 -8.91 7.99
N HIS A 118 5.93 -8.13 8.90
CA HIS A 118 4.48 -8.03 9.08
C HIS A 118 3.75 -7.30 7.93
N LEU A 119 4.49 -6.59 7.08
CA LEU A 119 4.02 -5.99 5.83
C LEU A 119 4.47 -6.78 4.60
N GLY A 120 5.08 -7.95 4.82
CA GLY A 120 5.55 -8.85 3.77
C GLY A 120 4.42 -9.48 2.98
N TYR A 121 4.81 -10.03 1.83
CA TYR A 121 3.90 -10.58 0.81
C TYR A 121 2.88 -11.58 1.38
N ASP A 122 3.35 -12.58 2.14
CA ASP A 122 2.49 -13.64 2.67
C ASP A 122 1.44 -13.10 3.64
N ARG A 123 1.83 -12.14 4.49
CA ARG A 123 0.92 -11.53 5.47
C ARG A 123 -0.17 -10.71 4.78
N VAL A 124 0.23 -9.86 3.82
CA VAL A 124 -0.69 -9.09 2.97
C VAL A 124 -1.70 -10.02 2.30
N ARG A 125 -1.19 -11.08 1.66
CA ARG A 125 -2.00 -12.07 0.95
C ARG A 125 -3.01 -12.73 1.89
N SER A 126 -2.57 -13.21 3.04
CA SER A 126 -3.45 -13.86 4.02
C SER A 126 -4.54 -12.92 4.54
N ASN A 127 -4.20 -11.66 4.85
CA ASN A 127 -5.17 -10.67 5.33
C ASN A 127 -6.30 -10.44 4.32
N TRP A 128 -5.94 -10.18 3.05
CA TRP A 128 -6.92 -9.95 1.99
C TRP A 128 -7.70 -11.20 1.61
N GLN A 129 -7.05 -12.37 1.58
CA GLN A 129 -7.74 -13.63 1.34
C GLN A 129 -8.84 -13.87 2.38
N ASN A 130 -8.53 -13.69 3.66
CA ASN A 130 -9.48 -13.83 4.75
C ASN A 130 -10.63 -12.82 4.63
N TYR A 131 -10.34 -11.57 4.30
CA TYR A 131 -11.35 -10.54 4.10
C TYR A 131 -12.31 -10.92 2.97
N TRP A 132 -11.78 -11.29 1.78
CA TRP A 132 -12.61 -11.68 0.64
C TRP A 132 -13.43 -12.94 0.89
N GLN A 133 -12.90 -13.93 1.61
CA GLN A 133 -13.65 -15.11 2.00
C GLN A 133 -14.83 -14.76 2.91
N LYS A 134 -14.62 -13.91 3.93
CA LYS A 134 -15.71 -13.43 4.79
C LYS A 134 -16.80 -12.74 3.99
N GLN A 135 -16.44 -11.89 3.02
CA GLN A 135 -17.43 -11.20 2.18
C GLN A 135 -18.23 -12.15 1.28
N LYS A 136 -17.67 -13.31 0.90
CA LYS A 136 -18.40 -14.36 0.17
C LYS A 136 -19.35 -15.16 1.06
N THR A 137 -19.05 -15.33 2.34
CA THR A 137 -19.85 -16.15 3.27
C THR A 137 -21.19 -15.49 3.66
N TYR A 138 -21.29 -14.16 3.65
CA TYR A 138 -22.56 -13.43 3.88
C TYR A 138 -23.57 -13.53 2.70
N LEU A 139 -23.35 -14.46 1.77
CA LEU A 139 -24.23 -14.78 0.64
C LEU A 139 -24.97 -16.13 0.84
N ARG A 140 -25.00 -16.66 2.06
CA ARG A 140 -25.81 -17.84 2.43
C ARG A 140 -26.82 -17.50 3.51
#